data_AF-A0A4R5B173-F1
#
_entry.id   AF-A0A4R5B173-F1
#
_cell.length_a   1.000
_cell.length_b   1.000
_cell.length_c   1.000
_cell.angle_alpha   90.00
_cell.angle_beta   90.00
_cell.angle_gamma   90.00
#
_symmetry.space_group_name_H-M   'P 1'
#
loop_
_entity.id
_entity.type
_entity.pdbx_description
1 polymer ?
#
loop_
_entity_poly.entity_id
_entity_poly.type
_entity_poly.pdbx_seq_one_letter_code
_entity_poly.pdbx_strand_id
1 'polypeptide(L)'
;MGKRQRDCVECGASVGIIGRRHCCRCQNRLKEAALKATCPNCGKQRVLRDDTGRCITCSRICITCGHPVRAKDTTLCRDCARRARQQAAQQPCPRCRRPGYLRDGTGWCGPCSRPRRPKDPPRVCTECGQLRRHAGFGLCSACWQSRPERPFNAGDNLLARLAGPPPWLGDLIGHLASGHSPARACNMIGDLGRLLEDQHSNHPQALLERARLPGRSMGPLARALETFFTDRGLALATDQAEQLAAGRRRRRIDAVPEPLRPAVESFNTFMLRSRERARRAGTLPRSDVTIDGKLSTVRDLAKLITERGKQDWALVEVHDIEAFLNILPKGRSRRLTITRQFFRFAKAHKIVLVDPTRGLSAKATKGFTGKILTLDQQRELFRRWTTDPAAHPHEVLLGILALLHGASSNEIRHLRIADLDPLDRTIRLGQRPHPVPMDPVSWTVLQRCLTHRQIQRTDNPHVMVTKGTKAGKTPASIAYVSHVLDACGISPRTLRSTRLVDLVNTMDPKLVAAAFGMSPEGVMIYLADHIDPTREAALPADRP
;
A
#
# COMPACT_ATOMS: atom_id res chain seq x y z
N MET A 1 -6.96 -68.48 -29.82
CA MET A 1 -6.80 -67.02 -30.00
C MET A 1 -8.04 -66.30 -29.48
N GLY A 2 -7.97 -65.73 -28.26
CA GLY A 2 -9.12 -65.02 -27.66
C GLY A 2 -9.34 -63.65 -28.29
N LYS A 3 -10.57 -63.34 -28.70
CA LYS A 3 -10.96 -62.04 -29.30
C LYS A 3 -10.59 -60.89 -28.34
N ARG A 4 -9.74 -59.94 -28.78
CA ARG A 4 -9.41 -58.73 -28.02
C ARG A 4 -10.70 -58.01 -27.60
N GLN A 5 -10.95 -57.90 -26.30
CA GLN A 5 -11.93 -56.97 -25.75
C GLN A 5 -11.42 -55.54 -26.05
N ARG A 6 -12.28 -54.66 -26.57
CA ARG A 6 -11.92 -53.27 -26.87
C ARG A 6 -11.84 -52.45 -25.58
N ASP A 7 -11.02 -51.41 -25.59
CA ASP A 7 -10.91 -50.46 -24.49
C ASP A 7 -11.99 -49.37 -24.59
N CYS A 8 -12.40 -48.86 -23.43
CA CYS A 8 -13.35 -47.76 -23.28
C CYS A 8 -12.77 -46.49 -23.87
N VAL A 9 -13.49 -45.84 -24.81
CA VAL A 9 -13.02 -44.60 -25.47
C VAL A 9 -12.78 -43.42 -24.52
N GLU A 10 -13.29 -43.47 -23.28
CA GLU A 10 -13.22 -42.34 -22.35
C GLU A 10 -12.21 -42.55 -21.21
N CYS A 11 -11.95 -43.79 -20.79
CA CYS A 11 -11.06 -44.07 -19.65
C CYS A 11 -10.03 -45.18 -19.90
N GLY A 12 -10.04 -45.80 -21.09
CA GLY A 12 -9.10 -46.87 -21.45
C GLY A 12 -9.33 -48.22 -20.76
N ALA A 13 -10.36 -48.37 -19.92
CA ALA A 13 -10.66 -49.65 -19.26
C ALA A 13 -11.33 -50.66 -20.22
N SER A 14 -11.13 -51.96 -20.01
CA SER A 14 -11.70 -53.01 -20.86
C SER A 14 -13.24 -52.98 -20.87
N VAL A 15 -13.84 -53.17 -22.04
CA VAL A 15 -15.29 -53.25 -22.23
C VAL A 15 -15.73 -54.71 -22.28
N GLY A 16 -16.31 -55.19 -21.19
CA GLY A 16 -16.75 -56.58 -21.03
C GLY A 16 -17.98 -57.01 -21.86
N ILE A 17 -18.55 -56.13 -22.69
CA ILE A 17 -19.73 -56.41 -23.52
C ILE A 17 -19.42 -56.06 -24.98
N ILE A 18 -19.49 -57.06 -25.86
CA ILE A 18 -19.26 -56.90 -27.30
C ILE A 18 -20.26 -55.89 -27.89
N GLY A 19 -19.76 -54.90 -28.64
CA GLY A 19 -20.59 -53.87 -29.30
C GLY A 19 -20.73 -52.55 -28.53
N ARG A 20 -20.28 -52.46 -27.26
CA ARG A 20 -20.30 -51.19 -26.51
C ARG A 20 -19.00 -50.40 -26.70
N ARG A 21 -19.13 -49.07 -26.74
CA ARG A 21 -17.99 -48.13 -26.81
C ARG A 21 -17.47 -47.71 -25.43
N HIS A 22 -18.31 -47.75 -24.40
CA HIS A 22 -17.97 -47.31 -23.05
C HIS A 22 -18.04 -48.48 -22.06
N CYS A 23 -17.18 -48.48 -21.04
CA CYS A 23 -17.29 -49.43 -19.93
C CYS A 23 -18.53 -49.10 -19.07
N CYS A 24 -18.96 -50.04 -18.23
CA CYS A 24 -20.17 -49.90 -17.40
C CYS A 24 -20.13 -48.62 -16.53
N ARG A 25 -18.96 -48.26 -15.99
CA ARG A 25 -18.77 -47.04 -15.18
C ARG A 25 -18.96 -45.76 -16.00
N CYS A 26 -18.31 -45.65 -17.16
CA CYS A 26 -18.47 -44.50 -18.06
C CYS A 26 -19.91 -44.39 -18.57
N GLN A 27 -20.56 -45.51 -18.87
CA GLN A 27 -21.94 -45.49 -19.32
C GLN A 27 -22.93 -45.08 -18.22
N ASN A 28 -22.70 -45.49 -16.97
CA ASN A 28 -23.47 -44.99 -15.83
C ASN A 28 -23.24 -43.49 -15.61
N ARG A 29 -21.99 -43.01 -15.74
CA ARG A 29 -21.68 -41.58 -15.64
C ARG A 29 -22.39 -40.77 -16.74
N LEU A 30 -22.41 -41.26 -17.98
CA LEU A 30 -23.12 -40.62 -19.09
C LEU A 30 -24.64 -40.61 -18.86
N LYS A 31 -25.22 -41.70 -18.36
CA LYS A 31 -26.64 -41.75 -17.98
C LYS A 31 -26.96 -40.77 -16.85
N GLU A 32 -26.13 -40.69 -15.81
CA GLU A 32 -26.31 -39.73 -14.72
C GLU A 32 -26.15 -38.27 -15.18
N ALA A 33 -25.23 -38.01 -16.11
CA ALA A 33 -25.06 -36.68 -16.69
C ALA A 33 -26.28 -36.28 -17.54
N ALA A 34 -26.84 -37.20 -18.32
CA ALA A 34 -28.05 -36.97 -19.11
C ALA A 34 -29.29 -36.63 -18.26
N LEU A 35 -29.35 -37.10 -17.01
CA LEU A 35 -30.43 -36.80 -16.06
C LEU A 35 -30.26 -35.44 -15.36
N LYS A 36 -29.09 -34.79 -15.47
CA LYS A 36 -28.79 -33.52 -14.81
C LYS A 36 -28.96 -32.38 -15.81
N ALA A 37 -29.75 -31.38 -15.43
CA ALA A 37 -29.85 -30.12 -16.15
C ALA A 37 -29.34 -28.96 -15.27
N THR A 38 -28.96 -27.86 -15.89
CA THR A 38 -28.51 -26.67 -15.17
C THR A 38 -29.70 -26.04 -14.46
N CYS A 39 -29.68 -26.02 -13.12
CA CYS A 39 -30.76 -25.41 -12.35
C CYS A 39 -30.77 -23.88 -12.57
N PRO A 40 -31.89 -23.27 -13.01
CA PRO A 40 -31.94 -21.85 -13.38
C PRO A 40 -31.61 -20.90 -12.21
N ASN A 41 -31.80 -21.34 -10.96
CA ASN A 41 -31.55 -20.50 -9.79
C ASN A 41 -30.11 -20.57 -9.24
N CYS A 42 -29.44 -21.72 -9.31
CA CYS A 42 -28.08 -21.86 -8.73
C CYS A 42 -26.98 -22.16 -9.76
N GLY A 43 -27.33 -22.35 -11.04
CA GLY A 43 -26.38 -22.61 -12.12
C GLY A 43 -25.67 -23.96 -12.04
N LYS A 44 -26.00 -24.82 -11.07
CA LYS A 44 -25.36 -26.13 -10.89
C LYS A 44 -26.11 -27.22 -11.67
N GLN A 45 -25.38 -28.15 -12.29
CA GLN A 45 -25.96 -29.33 -12.92
C GLN A 45 -26.52 -30.30 -11.88
N ARG A 46 -27.84 -30.46 -11.87
CA ARG A 46 -28.58 -31.28 -10.90
C ARG A 46 -29.81 -31.87 -11.56
N VAL A 47 -30.36 -32.93 -10.98
CA VAL A 47 -31.70 -33.42 -11.36
C VAL A 47 -32.71 -32.35 -10.93
N LEU A 48 -33.50 -31.86 -11.89
CA LEU A 48 -34.55 -30.89 -11.65
C LEU A 48 -35.84 -31.62 -11.30
N ARG A 49 -36.69 -31.01 -10.49
CA ARG A 49 -38.02 -31.54 -10.21
C ARG A 49 -39.00 -31.05 -11.26
N ASP A 50 -39.86 -31.94 -11.73
CA ASP A 50 -40.85 -31.64 -12.77
C ASP A 50 -41.87 -30.58 -12.31
N ASP A 51 -42.16 -30.53 -11.01
CA ASP A 51 -43.11 -29.58 -10.40
C ASP A 51 -42.66 -28.11 -10.45
N THR A 52 -41.36 -27.85 -10.40
CA THR A 52 -40.80 -26.50 -10.15
C THR A 52 -39.74 -26.11 -11.16
N GLY A 53 -39.30 -27.03 -12.04
CA GLY A 53 -38.19 -26.81 -12.97
C GLY A 53 -36.87 -26.47 -12.27
N ARG A 54 -36.75 -26.77 -10.97
CA ARG A 54 -35.61 -26.38 -10.12
C ARG A 54 -35.06 -27.61 -9.40
N CYS A 55 -33.80 -27.55 -8.98
CA CYS A 55 -33.24 -28.61 -8.15
C CYS A 55 -33.89 -28.62 -6.75
N ILE A 56 -33.87 -29.78 -6.08
CA ILE A 56 -34.49 -29.97 -4.75
C ILE A 56 -34.06 -28.95 -3.69
N THR A 57 -32.86 -28.39 -3.80
CA THR A 57 -32.33 -27.37 -2.87
C THR A 57 -32.87 -25.97 -3.18
N CYS A 58 -33.17 -25.69 -4.45
CA CYS A 58 -33.67 -24.40 -4.92
C CYS A 58 -35.20 -24.34 -5.02
N SER A 59 -35.89 -25.49 -4.99
CA SER A 59 -37.36 -25.55 -4.98
C SER A 59 -37.94 -25.29 -3.60
N ARG A 60 -37.18 -25.54 -2.52
CA ARG A 60 -37.59 -25.23 -1.15
C ARG A 60 -37.32 -23.76 -0.84
N ILE A 61 -38.35 -22.95 -0.77
CA ILE A 61 -38.24 -21.51 -0.48
C ILE A 61 -39.08 -21.12 0.73
N CYS A 62 -38.63 -20.10 1.44
CA CYS A 62 -39.32 -19.51 2.58
C CYS A 62 -40.58 -18.80 2.09
N ILE A 63 -41.74 -19.14 2.67
CA ILE A 63 -43.02 -18.56 2.28
C ILE A 63 -43.09 -17.03 2.52
N THR A 64 -42.24 -16.48 3.39
CA THR A 64 -42.25 -15.04 3.73
C THR A 64 -41.28 -14.20 2.89
N CYS A 65 -40.13 -14.74 2.51
CA CYS A 65 -39.06 -13.94 1.87
C CYS A 65 -38.46 -14.57 0.61
N GLY A 66 -38.96 -15.75 0.19
CA GLY A 66 -38.48 -16.44 -1.01
C GLY A 66 -37.07 -17.05 -0.91
N HIS A 67 -36.37 -16.91 0.22
CA HIS A 67 -35.02 -17.48 0.38
C HIS A 67 -35.03 -19.01 0.48
N PRO A 68 -34.01 -19.71 -0.04
CA PRO A 68 -33.93 -21.17 0.02
C PRO A 68 -33.92 -21.72 1.45
N VAL A 69 -34.72 -22.76 1.69
CA VAL A 69 -34.80 -23.46 2.99
C VAL A 69 -34.13 -24.83 2.88
N ARG A 70 -33.20 -25.11 3.79
CA ARG A 70 -32.35 -26.32 3.72
C ARG A 70 -33.04 -27.57 4.28
N ALA A 71 -33.88 -27.42 5.31
CA ALA A 71 -34.59 -28.52 5.95
C ALA A 71 -35.83 -28.94 5.15
N LYS A 72 -36.18 -30.24 5.20
CA LYS A 72 -37.27 -30.83 4.40
C LYS A 72 -38.66 -30.34 4.86
N ASP A 73 -38.84 -30.15 6.17
CA ASP A 73 -40.15 -29.93 6.78
C ASP A 73 -40.33 -28.50 7.30
N THR A 74 -39.51 -27.55 6.84
CA THR A 74 -39.54 -26.15 7.31
C THR A 74 -40.04 -25.23 6.21
N THR A 75 -41.08 -24.46 6.51
CA THR A 75 -41.69 -23.49 5.58
C THR A 75 -41.08 -22.08 5.66
N LEU A 76 -40.29 -21.80 6.71
CA LEU A 76 -39.62 -20.52 6.95
C LEU A 76 -38.09 -20.67 6.99
N CYS A 77 -37.35 -19.69 6.47
CA CYS A 77 -35.90 -19.63 6.68
C CYS A 77 -35.59 -19.31 8.15
N ARG A 78 -34.36 -19.61 8.59
CA ARG A 78 -33.90 -19.38 9.98
C ARG A 78 -34.18 -17.96 10.47
N ASP A 79 -33.99 -16.96 9.62
CA ASP A 79 -34.19 -15.55 9.98
C ASP A 79 -35.65 -15.16 10.08
N CYS A 80 -36.50 -15.65 9.18
CA CYS A 80 -37.95 -15.44 9.24
C CYS A 80 -38.56 -16.18 10.43
N ALA A 81 -38.14 -17.42 10.69
CA ALA A 81 -38.55 -18.18 11.87
C ALA A 81 -38.10 -17.52 13.18
N ARG A 82 -36.90 -16.93 13.21
CA ARG A 82 -36.41 -16.15 14.36
C ARG A 82 -37.21 -14.86 14.56
N ARG A 83 -37.50 -14.12 13.47
CA ARG A 83 -38.33 -12.91 13.53
C ARG A 83 -39.76 -13.21 13.99
N ALA A 84 -40.37 -14.28 13.47
CA ALA A 84 -41.71 -14.72 13.89
C ALA A 84 -41.74 -15.08 15.38
N ARG A 85 -40.74 -15.84 15.88
CA ARG A 85 -40.59 -16.12 17.31
C ARG A 85 -40.39 -14.86 18.15
N GLN A 86 -39.57 -13.93 17.66
CA GLN A 86 -39.34 -12.64 18.34
C GLN A 86 -40.63 -11.83 18.43
N GLN A 87 -41.43 -11.75 17.36
CA GLN A 87 -42.71 -11.05 17.36
C GLN A 87 -43.75 -11.74 18.25
N ALA A 88 -43.83 -13.08 18.22
CA ALA A 88 -44.72 -13.84 19.09
C ALA A 88 -44.37 -13.69 20.59
N ALA A 89 -43.09 -13.45 20.91
CA ALA A 89 -42.63 -13.19 22.27
C ALA A 89 -42.83 -11.73 22.72
N GLN A 90 -43.34 -10.84 21.86
CA GLN A 90 -43.70 -9.48 22.27
C GLN A 90 -45.08 -9.49 22.93
N GLN A 91 -45.19 -8.79 24.05
CA GLN A 91 -46.45 -8.61 24.75
C GLN A 91 -46.89 -7.13 24.65
N PRO A 92 -48.20 -6.84 24.62
CA PRO A 92 -48.68 -5.47 24.64
C PRO A 92 -48.28 -4.82 25.97
N CYS A 93 -47.52 -3.73 25.91
CA CYS A 93 -47.12 -3.03 27.13
C CYS A 93 -48.35 -2.42 27.82
N PRO A 94 -48.58 -2.65 29.12
CA PRO A 94 -49.72 -2.10 29.85
C PRO A 94 -49.80 -0.56 29.80
N ARG A 95 -48.66 0.12 29.64
CA ARG A 95 -48.54 1.58 29.69
C ARG A 95 -48.75 2.28 28.34
N CYS A 96 -48.24 1.71 27.25
CA CYS A 96 -48.30 2.35 25.92
C CYS A 96 -49.04 1.53 24.87
N ARG A 97 -49.53 0.33 25.24
CA ARG A 97 -50.21 -0.66 24.38
C ARG A 97 -49.43 -1.11 23.15
N ARG A 98 -48.18 -0.68 22.99
CA ARG A 98 -47.31 -1.11 21.88
C ARG A 98 -46.72 -2.49 22.19
N PRO A 99 -46.60 -3.37 21.17
CA PRO A 99 -45.96 -4.65 21.34
C PRO A 99 -44.46 -4.45 21.63
N GLY A 100 -43.97 -5.13 22.67
CA GLY A 100 -42.57 -5.08 23.06
C GLY A 100 -42.21 -6.14 24.11
N TYR A 101 -40.92 -6.28 24.40
CA TYR A 101 -40.47 -7.14 25.50
C TYR A 101 -40.64 -6.40 26.82
N LEU A 102 -41.47 -6.96 27.70
CA LEU A 102 -41.65 -6.44 29.04
C LEU A 102 -40.45 -6.84 29.90
N ARG A 103 -39.96 -5.91 30.72
CA ARG A 103 -38.87 -6.19 31.65
C ARG A 103 -39.45 -6.76 32.94
N ASP A 104 -38.93 -7.90 33.40
CA ASP A 104 -39.41 -8.60 34.60
C ASP A 104 -39.52 -7.68 35.83
N GLY A 105 -38.54 -6.78 36.02
CA GLY A 105 -38.54 -5.86 37.16
C GLY A 105 -39.52 -4.68 37.09
N THR A 106 -40.15 -4.38 35.94
CA THR A 106 -41.08 -3.22 35.82
C THR A 106 -42.42 -3.55 35.15
N GLY A 107 -42.57 -4.72 34.54
CA GLY A 107 -43.76 -5.08 33.74
C GLY A 107 -43.98 -4.21 32.50
N TRP A 108 -43.06 -3.30 32.16
CA TRP A 108 -43.18 -2.35 31.05
C TRP A 108 -42.14 -2.62 29.96
N CYS A 109 -42.42 -2.13 28.75
CA CYS A 109 -41.46 -2.17 27.66
C CYS A 109 -40.29 -1.20 27.94
N GLY A 110 -39.11 -1.49 27.39
CA GLY A 110 -37.89 -0.69 27.60
C GLY A 110 -38.08 0.84 27.50
N PRO A 111 -38.80 1.38 26.49
CA PRO A 111 -39.09 2.82 26.40
C PRO A 111 -39.94 3.39 27.55
N CYS A 112 -40.86 2.59 28.09
CA CYS A 112 -41.72 2.97 29.23
C CYS A 112 -40.99 2.84 30.58
N SER A 113 -40.09 1.86 30.71
CA SER A 113 -39.26 1.69 31.92
C SER A 113 -38.18 2.76 32.03
N ARG A 114 -37.77 3.37 30.90
CA ARG A 114 -36.79 4.46 30.86
C ARG A 114 -37.25 5.52 29.85
N PRO A 115 -38.15 6.44 30.22
CA PRO A 115 -38.55 7.52 29.35
C PRO A 115 -37.29 8.32 28.96
N ARG A 116 -37.00 8.38 27.66
CA ARG A 116 -35.90 9.21 27.16
C ARG A 116 -36.20 10.65 27.54
N ARG A 117 -35.24 11.34 28.17
CA ARG A 117 -35.35 12.80 28.38
C ARG A 117 -35.68 13.46 27.04
N PRO A 118 -36.61 14.45 27.01
CA PRO A 118 -36.88 15.21 25.81
C PRO A 118 -35.56 15.80 25.30
N LYS A 119 -35.35 15.72 23.98
CA LYS A 119 -34.16 16.30 23.36
C LYS A 119 -34.29 17.81 23.43
N ASP A 120 -33.24 18.49 23.86
CA ASP A 120 -33.20 19.95 23.85
C ASP A 120 -33.57 20.51 22.46
N PRO A 121 -34.33 21.61 22.39
CA PRO A 121 -34.67 22.26 21.13
C PRO A 121 -33.39 22.76 20.44
N PRO A 122 -33.37 22.77 19.09
CA PRO A 122 -32.27 23.38 18.37
C PRO A 122 -32.19 24.87 18.72
N ARG A 123 -30.96 25.38 18.84
CA ARG A 123 -30.63 26.76 19.20
C ARG A 123 -29.71 27.34 18.12
N VAL A 124 -29.63 28.66 18.03
CA VAL A 124 -28.73 29.33 17.09
C VAL A 124 -27.30 29.16 17.60
N CYS A 125 -26.44 28.55 16.79
CA CYS A 125 -25.03 28.37 17.12
C CYS A 125 -24.34 29.74 17.22
N THR A 126 -23.65 30.00 18.33
CA THR A 126 -22.95 31.29 18.54
C THR A 126 -21.78 31.53 17.61
N GLU A 127 -21.28 30.51 16.90
CA GLU A 127 -20.12 30.63 16.00
C GLU A 127 -20.51 30.64 14.52
N CYS A 128 -21.43 29.79 14.08
CA CYS A 128 -21.85 29.72 12.67
C CYS A 128 -23.22 30.32 12.38
N GLY A 129 -23.96 30.78 13.41
CA GLY A 129 -25.29 31.38 13.27
C GLY A 129 -26.40 30.40 12.81
N GLN A 130 -26.11 29.11 12.63
CA GLN A 130 -27.10 28.16 12.15
C GLN A 130 -27.94 27.58 13.28
N LEU A 131 -29.25 27.44 13.05
CA LEU A 131 -30.18 26.76 13.95
C LEU A 131 -29.88 25.25 13.96
N ARG A 132 -29.16 24.80 14.98
CA ARG A 132 -28.71 23.41 15.10
C ARG A 132 -28.86 22.94 16.53
N ARG A 133 -28.76 21.62 16.74
CA ARG A 133 -28.65 21.08 18.09
C ARG A 133 -27.28 21.39 18.65
N HIS A 134 -27.26 21.87 19.89
CA HIS A 134 -26.04 22.23 20.58
C HIS A 134 -25.37 20.99 21.18
N ALA A 135 -24.05 20.96 21.14
CA ALA A 135 -23.24 19.94 21.79
C ALA A 135 -22.61 20.43 23.10
N GLY A 136 -22.44 21.74 23.26
CA GLY A 136 -21.90 22.41 24.45
C GLY A 136 -21.62 23.89 24.18
N PHE A 137 -21.56 24.73 25.23
CA PHE A 137 -21.17 26.15 25.16
C PHE A 137 -21.92 27.02 24.12
N GLY A 138 -23.20 26.75 23.85
CA GLY A 138 -23.93 27.52 22.84
C GLY A 138 -23.56 27.18 21.39
N LEU A 139 -22.81 26.09 21.15
CA LEU A 139 -22.28 25.74 19.84
C LEU A 139 -22.95 24.49 19.28
N CYS A 140 -23.16 24.50 17.97
CA CYS A 140 -23.52 23.29 17.25
C CYS A 140 -22.38 22.26 17.29
N SER A 141 -22.72 20.98 17.09
CA SER A 141 -21.73 19.90 17.11
C SER A 141 -20.53 20.14 16.17
N ALA A 142 -20.74 20.69 14.96
CA ALA A 142 -19.64 20.93 14.02
C ALA A 142 -18.65 22.01 14.50
N CYS A 143 -19.17 23.15 14.97
CA CYS A 143 -18.38 24.24 15.54
C CYS A 143 -17.66 23.78 16.80
N TRP A 144 -18.40 23.12 17.70
CA TRP A 144 -17.79 22.49 18.88
C TRP A 144 -16.65 21.57 18.45
N GLN A 145 -16.87 20.64 17.52
CA GLN A 145 -15.84 19.69 17.11
C GLN A 145 -14.58 20.33 16.50
N SER A 146 -14.69 21.56 16.02
CA SER A 146 -13.61 22.32 15.37
C SER A 146 -12.86 23.26 16.33
N ARG A 147 -13.30 23.39 17.57
CA ARG A 147 -12.69 24.31 18.53
C ARG A 147 -11.27 23.91 18.95
N PRO A 148 -10.28 24.82 18.86
CA PRO A 148 -8.89 24.55 19.25
C PRO A 148 -8.69 24.21 20.73
N GLU A 149 -9.57 24.69 21.64
CA GLU A 149 -9.40 24.49 23.08
C GLU A 149 -9.81 23.08 23.55
N ARG A 150 -10.56 22.34 22.72
CA ARG A 150 -11.11 21.03 23.12
C ARG A 150 -10.10 19.99 23.55
N PRO A 151 -8.94 19.84 22.88
CA PRO A 151 -7.91 18.90 23.34
C PRO A 151 -7.38 19.27 24.71
N PHE A 152 -7.22 20.57 25.02
CA PHE A 152 -6.78 21.02 26.35
C PHE A 152 -7.83 20.70 27.41
N ASN A 153 -9.10 21.03 27.17
CA ASN A 153 -10.18 20.65 28.09
C ASN A 153 -10.26 19.13 28.31
N ALA A 154 -10.07 18.32 27.26
CA ALA A 154 -10.03 16.87 27.38
C ALA A 154 -8.81 16.39 28.19
N GLY A 155 -7.67 17.06 28.01
CA GLY A 155 -6.44 16.85 28.76
C GLY A 155 -6.56 17.21 30.23
N ASP A 156 -7.14 18.36 30.57
CA ASP A 156 -7.35 18.81 31.94
C ASP A 156 -8.28 17.85 32.70
N ASN A 157 -9.36 17.39 32.04
CA ASN A 157 -10.24 16.37 32.60
C ASN A 157 -9.51 15.03 32.83
N LEU A 158 -8.58 14.67 31.95
CA LEU A 158 -7.77 13.46 32.13
C LEU A 158 -6.79 13.63 33.30
N LEU A 159 -6.09 14.77 33.38
CA LEU A 159 -5.17 15.10 34.47
C LEU A 159 -5.88 15.05 35.82
N ALA A 160 -7.06 15.66 35.93
CA ALA A 160 -7.86 15.69 37.16
C ALA A 160 -8.35 14.29 37.60
N ARG A 161 -8.46 13.35 36.66
CA ARG A 161 -8.93 11.98 36.93
C ARG A 161 -7.83 11.03 37.38
N LEU A 162 -6.57 11.31 37.04
CA LEU A 162 -5.43 10.47 37.37
C LEU A 162 -4.88 10.81 38.76
N ALA A 163 -4.72 9.80 39.64
CA ALA A 163 -4.18 10.00 40.99
C ALA A 163 -2.69 10.41 41.00
N GLY A 164 -1.95 10.11 39.93
CA GLY A 164 -0.54 10.49 39.76
C GLY A 164 -0.24 10.69 38.27
N PRO A 165 -0.56 11.87 37.70
CA PRO A 165 -0.38 12.10 36.27
C PRO A 165 1.12 12.11 35.91
N PRO A 166 1.53 11.45 34.81
CA PRO A 166 2.91 11.52 34.36
C PRO A 166 3.33 12.97 34.03
N PRO A 167 4.57 13.37 34.35
CA PRO A 167 5.02 14.77 34.17
C PRO A 167 5.04 15.22 32.70
N TRP A 168 5.15 14.27 31.77
CA TRP A 168 5.14 14.53 30.33
C TRP A 168 3.73 14.70 29.73
N LEU A 169 2.66 14.45 30.49
CA LEU A 169 1.30 14.37 29.95
C LEU A 169 0.78 15.72 29.44
N GLY A 170 1.03 16.82 30.17
CA GLY A 170 0.65 18.17 29.75
C GLY A 170 1.30 18.58 28.42
N ASP A 171 2.61 18.36 28.31
CA ASP A 171 3.38 18.57 27.08
C ASP A 171 2.84 17.76 25.90
N LEU A 172 2.47 16.50 26.14
CA LEU A 172 1.90 15.65 25.10
C LEU A 172 0.55 16.18 24.62
N ILE A 173 -0.31 16.67 25.52
CA ILE A 173 -1.59 17.28 25.15
C ILE A 173 -1.36 18.48 24.22
N GLY A 174 -0.40 19.35 24.53
CA GLY A 174 0.00 20.47 23.67
C GLY A 174 0.54 20.01 22.31
N HIS A 175 1.36 18.96 22.30
CA HIS A 175 1.86 18.35 21.06
C HIS A 175 0.72 17.77 20.19
N LEU A 176 -0.25 17.09 20.80
CA LEU A 176 -1.40 16.55 20.08
C LEU A 176 -2.31 17.65 19.52
N ALA A 177 -2.56 18.71 20.30
CA ALA A 177 -3.40 19.84 19.92
C ALA A 177 -2.82 20.64 18.74
N SER A 178 -1.49 20.82 18.69
CA SER A 178 -0.81 21.53 17.61
C SER A 178 -0.71 20.69 16.32
N GLY A 179 -0.45 19.39 16.44
CA GLY A 179 -0.23 18.50 15.30
C GLY A 179 -1.50 18.00 14.62
N HIS A 180 -2.64 17.94 15.33
CA HIS A 180 -3.83 17.23 14.86
C HIS A 180 -5.10 18.11 14.89
N SER A 181 -6.11 17.74 14.10
CA SER A 181 -7.44 18.34 14.23
C SER A 181 -8.00 18.11 15.65
N PRO A 182 -8.74 19.06 16.24
CA PRO A 182 -9.22 18.95 17.62
C PRO A 182 -9.92 17.63 17.94
N ALA A 183 -10.84 17.18 17.08
CA ALA A 183 -11.53 15.89 17.25
C ALA A 183 -10.57 14.69 17.31
N ARG A 184 -9.53 14.67 16.48
CA ARG A 184 -8.53 13.59 16.46
C ARG A 184 -7.64 13.62 17.70
N ALA A 185 -7.23 14.81 18.14
CA ALA A 185 -6.47 14.96 19.37
C ALA A 185 -7.28 14.50 20.59
N CYS A 186 -8.56 14.90 20.71
CA CYS A 186 -9.45 14.42 21.78
C CYS A 186 -9.60 12.89 21.78
N ASN A 187 -9.76 12.27 20.61
CA ASN A 187 -9.84 10.80 20.53
C ASN A 187 -8.54 10.15 21.02
N MET A 188 -7.38 10.67 20.64
CA MET A 188 -6.09 10.16 21.09
C MET A 188 -5.88 10.37 22.59
N ILE A 189 -6.32 11.50 23.16
CA ILE A 189 -6.30 11.75 24.61
C ILE A 189 -7.21 10.77 25.34
N GLY A 190 -8.40 10.48 24.81
CA GLY A 190 -9.31 9.47 25.37
C GLY A 190 -8.73 8.05 25.31
N ASP A 191 -8.10 7.69 24.18
CA ASP A 191 -7.40 6.41 24.02
C ASP A 191 -6.22 6.29 24.99
N LEU A 192 -5.45 7.36 25.15
CA LEU A 192 -4.35 7.46 26.11
C LEU A 192 -4.85 7.33 27.55
N GLY A 193 -5.95 8.00 27.89
CA GLY A 193 -6.53 7.95 29.22
C GLY A 193 -6.89 6.53 29.64
N ARG A 194 -7.46 5.75 28.72
CA ARG A 194 -7.73 4.32 28.96
C ARG A 194 -6.46 3.54 29.28
N LEU A 195 -5.37 3.79 28.55
CA LEU A 195 -4.09 3.12 28.79
C LEU A 195 -3.44 3.55 30.12
N LEU A 196 -3.58 4.81 30.52
CA LEU A 196 -2.98 5.31 31.76
C LEU A 196 -3.70 4.82 33.02
N GLU A 197 -4.98 4.46 32.91
CA GLU A 197 -5.81 3.95 34.01
C GLU A 197 -5.68 2.43 34.20
N ASP A 198 -5.10 1.72 33.23
CA ASP A 198 -4.82 0.29 33.39
C ASP A 198 -3.74 0.07 34.47
N GLN A 199 -3.73 -1.11 35.09
CA GLN A 199 -2.77 -1.50 36.13
C GLN A 199 -1.31 -1.70 35.65
N HIS A 200 -1.01 -1.34 34.40
CA HIS A 200 0.29 -1.58 33.78
C HIS A 200 1.21 -0.36 33.94
N SER A 201 2.52 -0.55 33.75
CA SER A 201 3.49 0.53 33.82
C SER A 201 3.17 1.68 32.86
N ASN A 202 3.26 2.91 33.38
CA ASN A 202 3.16 4.17 32.64
C ASN A 202 4.52 4.68 32.15
N HIS A 203 5.56 3.83 32.20
CA HIS A 203 6.85 4.12 31.59
C HIS A 203 6.68 4.37 30.08
N PRO A 204 7.27 5.44 29.51
CA PRO A 204 7.03 5.84 28.12
C PRO A 204 7.20 4.73 27.08
N GLN A 205 8.26 3.90 27.19
CA GLN A 205 8.47 2.75 26.30
C GLN A 205 7.35 1.71 26.41
N ALA A 206 6.92 1.36 27.63
CA ALA A 206 5.89 0.35 27.85
C ALA A 206 4.53 0.84 27.35
N LEU A 207 4.23 2.11 27.58
CA LEU A 207 3.02 2.76 27.09
C LEU A 207 2.99 2.83 25.56
N LEU A 208 4.12 3.17 24.92
CA LEU A 208 4.26 3.18 23.48
C LEU A 208 3.95 1.81 22.87
N GLU A 209 4.53 0.74 23.42
CA GLU A 209 4.27 -0.63 22.94
C GLU A 209 2.80 -1.03 23.12
N ARG A 210 2.19 -0.71 24.26
CA ARG A 210 0.77 -1.00 24.54
C ARG A 210 -0.20 -0.21 23.66
N ALA A 211 0.17 1.00 23.24
CA ALA A 211 -0.65 1.81 22.34
C ALA A 211 -0.68 1.25 20.91
N ARG A 212 0.20 0.31 20.56
CA ARG A 212 0.30 -0.25 19.21
C ARG A 212 -0.93 -1.09 18.89
N LEU A 213 -1.53 -0.79 17.74
CA LEU A 213 -2.53 -1.66 17.13
C LEU A 213 -1.85 -2.78 16.32
N PRO A 214 -2.38 -4.01 16.36
CA PRO A 214 -1.88 -5.09 15.52
C PRO A 214 -2.11 -4.77 14.04
N GLY A 215 -1.14 -5.10 13.18
CA GLY A 215 -1.26 -5.02 11.73
C GLY A 215 -0.30 -4.02 11.07
N ARG A 216 -0.70 -3.48 9.90
CA ARG A 216 0.18 -2.64 9.06
C ARG A 216 0.43 -1.23 9.60
N SER A 217 -0.33 -0.77 10.57
CA SER A 217 -0.18 0.54 11.16
C SER A 217 -0.22 0.37 12.67
N MET A 218 0.80 0.88 13.36
CA MET A 218 0.81 0.94 14.83
C MET A 218 -0.33 1.78 15.41
N GLY A 219 -1.06 2.52 14.58
CA GLY A 219 -2.19 3.37 14.99
C GLY A 219 -1.77 4.83 15.16
N PRO A 220 -2.75 5.76 15.16
CA PRO A 220 -2.48 7.19 15.27
C PRO A 220 -1.87 7.55 16.64
N LEU A 221 -2.40 7.00 17.74
CA LEU A 221 -1.90 7.25 19.08
C LEU A 221 -0.44 6.79 19.23
N ALA A 222 -0.13 5.53 18.92
CA ALA A 222 1.23 5.01 19.03
C ALA A 222 2.23 5.80 18.18
N ARG A 223 1.84 6.25 16.97
CA ARG A 223 2.73 7.08 16.12
C ARG A 223 3.03 8.45 16.76
N ALA A 224 2.03 9.07 17.37
CA ALA A 224 2.23 10.34 18.05
C ALA A 224 3.05 10.17 19.33
N LEU A 225 2.82 9.11 20.11
CA LEU A 225 3.64 8.75 21.26
C LEU A 225 5.09 8.48 20.85
N GLU A 226 5.32 7.72 19.78
CA GLU A 226 6.67 7.45 19.25
C GLU A 226 7.36 8.76 18.90
N THR A 227 6.70 9.64 18.14
CA THR A 227 7.27 10.94 17.76
C THR A 227 7.61 11.77 19.00
N PHE A 228 6.66 11.92 19.92
CA PHE A 228 6.83 12.75 21.12
C PHE A 228 7.89 12.20 22.08
N PHE A 229 7.89 10.89 22.36
CA PHE A 229 8.82 10.29 23.31
C PHE A 229 10.23 10.20 22.76
N THR A 230 10.40 9.86 21.47
CA THR A 230 11.75 9.82 20.87
C THR A 230 12.38 11.21 20.80
N ASP A 231 11.59 12.24 20.49
CA ASP A 231 12.05 13.63 20.45
C ASP A 231 12.53 14.14 21.81
N ARG A 232 11.93 13.64 22.91
CA ARG A 232 12.29 14.00 24.28
C ARG A 232 13.27 13.02 24.94
N GLY A 233 13.79 12.03 24.20
CA GLY A 233 14.68 11.00 24.74
C GLY A 233 14.02 10.08 25.78
N LEU A 234 12.69 10.01 25.82
CA LEU A 234 11.91 9.23 26.77
C LEU A 234 11.70 7.78 26.34
N ALA A 235 11.81 7.49 25.04
CA ALA A 235 11.66 6.16 24.47
C ALA A 235 12.54 5.97 23.24
N LEU A 236 12.84 4.71 22.90
CA LEU A 236 13.46 4.34 21.64
C LEU A 236 12.39 4.22 20.54
N ALA A 237 12.79 4.52 19.30
CA ALA A 237 11.92 4.35 18.15
C ALA A 237 11.52 2.87 17.97
N THR A 238 10.30 2.64 17.53
CA THR A 238 9.77 1.28 17.35
C THR A 238 10.40 0.61 16.12
N ASP A 239 10.33 -0.72 16.09
CA ASP A 239 10.77 -1.56 14.97
C ASP A 239 9.77 -1.57 13.79
N GLN A 240 8.81 -0.64 13.74
CA GLN A 240 7.69 -0.64 12.81
C GLN A 240 8.12 -0.73 11.33
N ALA A 241 9.20 -0.05 10.95
CA ALA A 241 9.72 -0.10 9.58
C ALA A 241 10.19 -1.50 9.19
N GLU A 242 10.88 -2.20 10.10
CA GLU A 242 11.35 -3.57 9.89
C GLU A 242 10.17 -4.55 9.92
N GLN A 243 9.20 -4.39 10.82
CA GLN A 243 7.99 -5.21 10.84
C GLN A 243 7.20 -5.10 9.53
N LEU A 244 7.05 -3.89 9.00
CA LEU A 244 6.39 -3.68 7.71
C LEU A 244 7.17 -4.28 6.55
N ALA A 245 8.50 -4.23 6.60
CA ALA A 245 9.34 -4.89 5.62
C ALA A 245 9.20 -6.41 5.72
N ALA A 246 9.28 -6.99 6.92
CA ALA A 246 9.06 -8.41 7.18
C ALA A 246 7.68 -8.88 6.69
N GLY A 247 6.62 -8.14 7.01
CA GLY A 247 5.26 -8.44 6.54
C GLY A 247 5.08 -8.29 5.01
N ARG A 248 5.85 -7.42 4.34
CA ARG A 248 5.90 -7.40 2.86
C ARG A 248 6.57 -8.65 2.32
N ARG A 249 7.76 -8.99 2.84
CA ARG A 249 8.54 -10.17 2.44
C ARG A 249 7.74 -11.46 2.64
N ARG A 250 7.11 -11.63 3.80
CA ARG A 250 6.25 -12.78 4.12
C ARG A 250 5.10 -12.92 3.11
N ARG A 251 4.36 -11.84 2.82
CA ARG A 251 3.31 -11.85 1.77
C ARG A 251 3.82 -12.22 0.37
N ARG A 252 5.08 -11.89 0.02
CA ARG A 252 5.66 -12.34 -1.25
C ARG A 252 5.92 -13.84 -1.26
N ILE A 253 6.44 -14.37 -0.15
CA ILE A 253 6.73 -15.78 0.06
C ILE A 253 5.44 -16.60 0.09
N ASP A 254 4.42 -16.17 0.83
CA ASP A 254 3.14 -16.88 0.94
C ASP A 254 2.40 -16.95 -0.40
N ALA A 255 2.64 -15.97 -1.28
CA ALA A 255 2.08 -15.94 -2.64
C ALA A 255 2.85 -16.82 -3.65
N VAL A 256 3.90 -17.53 -3.22
CA VAL A 256 4.60 -18.55 -4.01
C VAL A 256 3.82 -19.87 -3.90
N PRO A 257 3.64 -20.62 -5.01
CA PRO A 257 3.07 -21.96 -4.99
C PRO A 257 3.75 -22.87 -3.94
N GLU A 258 2.96 -23.67 -3.22
CA GLU A 258 3.40 -24.46 -2.06
C GLU A 258 4.70 -25.22 -2.29
N PRO A 259 4.86 -25.99 -3.40
CA PRO A 259 6.04 -26.84 -3.58
C PRO A 259 7.35 -26.04 -3.74
N LEU A 260 7.25 -24.81 -4.25
CA LEU A 260 8.40 -23.95 -4.55
C LEU A 260 8.76 -23.00 -3.39
N ARG A 261 7.86 -22.85 -2.40
CA ARG A 261 7.97 -21.85 -1.33
C ARG A 261 9.21 -22.03 -0.43
N PRO A 262 9.61 -23.24 0.00
CA PRO A 262 10.74 -23.41 0.93
C PRO A 262 12.07 -22.83 0.41
N ALA A 263 12.33 -22.94 -0.90
CA ALA A 263 13.52 -22.37 -1.52
C ALA A 263 13.50 -20.84 -1.53
N VAL A 264 12.33 -20.23 -1.71
CA VAL A 264 12.17 -18.77 -1.68
C VAL A 264 12.30 -18.22 -0.26
N GLU A 265 11.82 -18.95 0.75
CA GLU A 265 12.03 -18.60 2.15
C GLU A 265 13.52 -18.67 2.53
N SER A 266 14.21 -19.74 2.09
CA SER A 266 15.66 -19.88 2.26
C SER A 266 16.44 -18.77 1.56
N PHE A 267 16.01 -18.35 0.37
CA PHE A 267 16.60 -17.23 -0.35
C PHE A 267 16.41 -15.89 0.38
N ASN A 268 15.23 -15.66 0.98
CA ASN A 268 15.00 -14.48 1.82
C ASN A 268 15.98 -14.45 3.02
N THR A 269 16.14 -15.57 3.72
CA THR A 269 17.10 -15.69 4.84
C THR A 269 18.53 -15.41 4.39
N PHE A 270 18.96 -15.97 3.25
CA PHE A 270 20.26 -15.68 2.64
C PHE A 270 20.46 -14.18 2.35
N MET A 271 19.43 -13.51 1.82
CA MET A 271 19.47 -12.08 1.52
C MET A 271 19.59 -11.22 2.78
N LEU A 272 18.90 -11.58 3.87
CA LEU A 272 19.00 -10.91 5.16
C LEU A 272 20.37 -11.11 5.81
N ARG A 273 20.92 -12.34 5.79
CA ARG A 273 22.29 -12.61 6.26
C ARG A 273 23.34 -11.83 5.46
N SER A 274 23.15 -11.72 4.15
CA SER A 274 24.03 -10.94 3.28
C SER A 274 23.95 -9.44 3.58
N ARG A 275 22.76 -8.92 3.91
CA ARG A 275 22.57 -7.52 4.35
C ARG A 275 23.32 -7.28 5.65
N GLU A 276 23.22 -8.19 6.60
CA GLU A 276 23.88 -8.08 7.90
C GLU A 276 25.40 -8.15 7.78
N ARG A 277 25.93 -9.05 6.93
CA ARG A 277 27.36 -9.08 6.61
C ARG A 277 27.84 -7.75 6.02
N ALA A 278 27.06 -7.15 5.11
CA ALA A 278 27.41 -5.87 4.50
C ALA A 278 27.50 -4.75 5.53
N ARG A 279 26.56 -4.70 6.50
CA ARG A 279 26.59 -3.76 7.63
C ARG A 279 27.86 -3.92 8.46
N ARG A 280 28.20 -5.16 8.85
CA ARG A 280 29.41 -5.45 9.65
C ARG A 280 30.71 -5.09 8.92
N ALA A 281 30.72 -5.25 7.60
CA ALA A 281 31.85 -4.87 6.76
C ALA A 281 31.93 -3.37 6.44
N GLY A 282 31.03 -2.53 6.96
CA GLY A 282 30.99 -1.10 6.65
C GLY A 282 30.62 -0.77 5.19
N THR A 283 30.05 -1.73 4.46
CA THR A 283 29.64 -1.57 3.05
C THR A 283 28.15 -1.28 2.94
N LEU A 284 27.68 -0.82 1.78
CA LEU A 284 26.28 -0.47 1.54
C LEU A 284 25.34 -1.69 1.66
N PRO A 285 24.50 -1.78 2.71
CA PRO A 285 23.60 -2.90 2.89
C PRO A 285 22.38 -2.79 1.96
N ARG A 286 21.81 -3.92 1.57
CA ARG A 286 20.61 -3.94 0.72
C ARG A 286 19.42 -3.33 1.45
N SER A 287 18.68 -2.47 0.75
CA SER A 287 17.43 -1.90 1.26
C SER A 287 16.31 -2.95 1.29
N ASP A 288 15.31 -2.74 2.15
CA ASP A 288 14.12 -3.59 2.23
C ASP A 288 13.32 -3.61 0.92
N VAL A 289 13.29 -2.48 0.21
CA VAL A 289 12.64 -2.38 -1.12
C VAL A 289 13.37 -3.25 -2.14
N THR A 290 14.71 -3.31 -2.08
CA THR A 290 15.51 -4.18 -2.95
C THR A 290 15.21 -5.65 -2.70
N ILE A 291 15.09 -6.07 -1.43
CA ILE A 291 14.78 -7.46 -1.08
C ILE A 291 13.34 -7.80 -1.50
N ASP A 292 12.35 -6.95 -1.19
CA ASP A 292 10.95 -7.15 -1.61
C ASP A 292 10.83 -7.26 -3.13
N GLY A 293 11.51 -6.40 -3.90
CA GLY A 293 11.50 -6.44 -5.36
C GLY A 293 12.12 -7.72 -5.94
N LYS A 294 13.15 -8.26 -5.29
CA LYS A 294 13.76 -9.55 -5.67
C LYS A 294 12.81 -10.71 -5.40
N LEU A 295 12.22 -10.77 -4.21
CA LEU A 295 11.23 -11.79 -3.86
C LEU A 295 10.00 -11.73 -4.75
N SER A 296 9.53 -10.52 -5.10
CA SER A 296 8.43 -10.35 -6.06
C SER A 296 8.77 -10.96 -7.42
N THR A 297 9.99 -10.75 -7.93
CA THR A 297 10.42 -11.29 -9.22
C THR A 297 10.50 -12.82 -9.19
N VAL A 298 11.06 -13.40 -8.12
CA VAL A 298 11.15 -14.86 -7.95
C VAL A 298 9.77 -15.49 -7.80
N ARG A 299 8.86 -14.84 -7.06
CA ARG A 299 7.45 -15.26 -6.96
C ARG A 299 6.77 -15.27 -8.33
N ASP A 300 6.98 -14.25 -9.15
CA ASP A 300 6.36 -14.17 -10.48
C ASP A 300 6.90 -15.27 -11.40
N LEU A 301 8.19 -15.60 -11.29
CA LEU A 301 8.78 -16.76 -11.97
C LEU A 301 8.15 -18.08 -11.47
N ALA A 302 8.02 -18.25 -10.15
CA ALA A 302 7.44 -19.45 -9.55
C ALA A 302 6.01 -19.70 -10.06
N LYS A 303 5.20 -18.66 -10.17
CA LYS A 303 3.85 -18.75 -10.72
C LYS A 303 3.85 -19.23 -12.17
N LEU A 304 4.71 -18.64 -13.01
CA LEU A 304 4.82 -19.03 -14.42
C LEU A 304 5.23 -20.50 -14.59
N ILE A 305 6.23 -20.97 -13.84
CA ILE A 305 6.68 -22.37 -13.98
C ILE A 305 5.63 -23.36 -13.46
N THR A 306 4.87 -22.99 -12.43
CA THR A 306 3.73 -23.80 -11.95
C THR A 306 2.59 -23.84 -12.97
N GLU A 307 2.29 -22.74 -13.65
CA GLU A 307 1.35 -22.72 -14.79
C GLU A 307 1.80 -23.65 -15.93
N ARG A 308 3.12 -23.86 -16.07
CA ARG A 308 3.73 -24.82 -17.00
C ARG A 308 3.85 -26.25 -16.45
N GLY A 309 3.21 -26.54 -15.31
CA GLY A 309 3.17 -27.87 -14.71
C GLY A 309 4.41 -28.25 -13.88
N LYS A 310 5.36 -27.34 -13.68
CA LYS A 310 6.58 -27.60 -12.90
C LYS A 310 6.36 -27.28 -11.42
N GLN A 311 6.58 -28.28 -10.57
CA GLN A 311 6.40 -28.18 -9.11
C GLN A 311 7.73 -28.17 -8.34
N ASP A 312 8.87 -28.21 -9.03
CA ASP A 312 10.20 -28.16 -8.41
C ASP A 312 11.11 -27.21 -9.19
N TRP A 313 11.96 -26.47 -8.46
CA TRP A 313 13.00 -25.62 -9.03
C TRP A 313 14.02 -26.41 -9.83
N ALA A 314 14.25 -27.68 -9.49
CA ALA A 314 15.12 -28.58 -10.25
C ALA A 314 14.62 -28.87 -11.67
N LEU A 315 13.31 -28.72 -11.93
CA LEU A 315 12.71 -28.94 -13.25
C LEU A 315 12.78 -27.71 -14.16
N VAL A 316 13.26 -26.56 -13.65
CA VAL A 316 13.28 -25.32 -14.42
C VAL A 316 14.35 -25.36 -15.49
N GLU A 317 13.95 -25.07 -16.72
CA GLU A 317 14.83 -25.11 -17.90
C GLU A 317 15.09 -23.71 -18.43
N VAL A 318 16.10 -23.59 -19.31
CA VAL A 318 16.46 -22.34 -19.98
C VAL A 318 15.24 -21.70 -20.66
N HIS A 319 14.41 -22.51 -21.32
CA HIS A 319 13.21 -22.04 -22.02
C HIS A 319 12.16 -21.39 -21.09
N ASP A 320 12.06 -21.83 -19.84
CA ASP A 320 11.16 -21.18 -18.87
C ASP A 320 11.67 -19.81 -18.46
N ILE A 321 12.98 -19.67 -18.30
CA ILE A 321 13.60 -18.40 -17.99
C ILE A 321 13.40 -17.44 -19.17
N GLU A 322 13.60 -17.89 -20.40
CA GLU A 322 13.35 -17.08 -21.59
C GLU A 322 11.90 -16.64 -21.70
N ALA A 323 10.94 -17.54 -21.48
CA ALA A 323 9.53 -17.22 -21.46
C ALA A 323 9.19 -16.17 -20.39
N PHE A 324 9.72 -16.34 -19.16
CA PHE A 324 9.55 -15.37 -18.08
C PHE A 324 10.11 -13.98 -18.42
N LEU A 325 11.28 -13.95 -19.07
CA LEU A 325 11.93 -12.72 -19.50
C LEU A 325 11.17 -12.02 -20.62
N ASN A 326 10.47 -12.78 -21.48
CA ASN A 326 9.70 -12.25 -22.60
C ASN A 326 8.34 -11.64 -22.19
N ILE A 327 7.81 -11.95 -20.99
CA ILE A 327 6.57 -11.33 -20.48
C ILE A 327 6.70 -9.81 -20.36
N LEU A 328 7.84 -9.30 -19.89
CA LEU A 328 8.11 -7.87 -19.79
C LEU A 328 9.46 -7.54 -20.42
N PRO A 329 9.51 -7.27 -21.74
CA PRO A 329 10.75 -7.01 -22.46
C PRO A 329 11.55 -5.83 -21.86
N LYS A 330 10.87 -4.76 -21.47
CA LYS A 330 11.50 -3.57 -20.83
C LYS A 330 12.17 -3.87 -19.49
N GLY A 331 11.79 -4.96 -18.82
CA GLY A 331 12.35 -5.39 -17.54
C GLY A 331 13.37 -6.53 -17.65
N ARG A 332 13.70 -6.98 -18.87
CA ARG A 332 14.48 -8.21 -19.12
C ARG A 332 15.81 -8.24 -18.37
N SER A 333 16.64 -7.21 -18.50
CA SER A 333 17.97 -7.17 -17.85
C SER A 333 17.88 -7.25 -16.32
N ARG A 334 16.97 -6.47 -15.71
CA ARG A 334 16.73 -6.51 -14.27
C ARG A 334 16.25 -7.89 -13.82
N ARG A 335 15.26 -8.45 -14.51
CA ARG A 335 14.72 -9.77 -14.19
C ARG A 335 15.81 -10.84 -14.30
N LEU A 336 16.58 -10.86 -15.39
CA LEU A 336 17.67 -11.80 -15.60
C LEU A 336 18.73 -11.70 -14.49
N THR A 337 19.12 -10.49 -14.08
CA THR A 337 20.05 -10.30 -12.96
C THR A 337 19.51 -10.89 -11.66
N ILE A 338 18.23 -10.72 -11.36
CA ILE A 338 17.60 -11.27 -10.15
C ILE A 338 17.50 -12.79 -10.24
N THR A 339 17.07 -13.32 -11.39
CA THR A 339 16.93 -14.76 -11.61
C THR A 339 18.28 -15.47 -11.53
N ARG A 340 19.35 -14.89 -12.13
CA ARG A 340 20.73 -15.38 -11.97
C ARG A 340 21.18 -15.40 -10.52
N GLN A 341 20.82 -14.38 -9.74
CA GLN A 341 21.17 -14.36 -8.32
C GLN A 341 20.47 -15.48 -7.55
N PHE A 342 19.19 -15.71 -7.84
CA PHE A 342 18.41 -16.79 -7.22
C PHE A 342 18.96 -18.17 -7.60
N PHE A 343 19.18 -18.46 -8.89
CA PHE A 343 19.68 -19.78 -9.30
C PHE A 343 21.13 -20.05 -8.89
N ARG A 344 21.97 -19.02 -8.78
CA ARG A 344 23.30 -19.15 -8.16
C ARG A 344 23.19 -19.54 -6.69
N PHE A 345 22.26 -18.93 -5.95
CA PHE A 345 21.95 -19.32 -4.58
C PHE A 345 21.43 -20.76 -4.51
N ALA A 346 20.46 -21.11 -5.37
CA ALA A 346 19.83 -22.42 -5.42
C ALA A 346 20.85 -23.52 -5.72
N LYS A 347 21.77 -23.28 -6.66
CA LYS A 347 22.88 -24.18 -6.96
C LYS A 347 23.82 -24.36 -5.77
N ALA A 348 24.21 -23.26 -5.12
CA ALA A 348 25.08 -23.32 -3.94
C ALA A 348 24.45 -24.08 -2.76
N HIS A 349 23.12 -24.10 -2.66
CA HIS A 349 22.38 -24.84 -1.63
C HIS A 349 21.85 -26.19 -2.12
N LYS A 350 22.35 -26.70 -3.26
CA LYS A 350 21.98 -28.00 -3.85
C LYS A 350 20.47 -28.17 -4.12
N ILE A 351 19.74 -27.07 -4.31
CA ILE A 351 18.32 -27.06 -4.72
C ILE A 351 18.20 -27.37 -6.22
N VAL A 352 19.16 -26.91 -7.01
CA VAL A 352 19.28 -27.23 -8.43
C VAL A 352 20.68 -27.75 -8.74
N LEU A 353 20.79 -28.66 -9.70
CA LEU A 353 22.08 -29.16 -10.17
C LEU A 353 22.74 -28.21 -11.18
N VAL A 354 21.94 -27.74 -12.13
CA VAL A 354 22.36 -26.85 -13.23
C VAL A 354 21.71 -25.48 -13.04
N ASP A 355 22.45 -24.41 -13.32
CA ASP A 355 21.91 -23.05 -13.34
C ASP A 355 21.27 -22.78 -14.71
N PRO A 356 19.93 -22.70 -14.82
CA PRO A 356 19.22 -22.52 -16.10
C PRO A 356 19.38 -21.09 -16.66
N THR A 357 20.05 -20.20 -15.93
CA THR A 357 20.34 -18.83 -16.39
C THR A 357 21.71 -18.69 -17.05
N ARG A 358 22.51 -19.75 -17.03
CA ARG A 358 23.83 -19.77 -17.65
C ARG A 358 23.69 -19.63 -19.17
N GLY A 359 24.52 -18.79 -19.78
CA GLY A 359 24.50 -18.54 -21.23
C GLY A 359 23.42 -17.58 -21.72
N LEU A 360 22.38 -17.28 -20.92
CA LEU A 360 21.38 -16.29 -21.30
C LEU A 360 21.98 -14.90 -21.32
N SER A 361 21.69 -14.12 -22.37
CA SER A 361 22.06 -12.71 -22.47
C SER A 361 20.82 -11.80 -22.49
N ALA A 362 20.97 -10.65 -21.87
CA ALA A 362 20.09 -9.51 -22.07
C ALA A 362 20.99 -8.40 -22.63
N LYS A 363 21.12 -8.32 -23.97
CA LYS A 363 21.69 -7.13 -24.59
C LYS A 363 20.83 -5.95 -24.14
N ALA A 364 21.37 -5.12 -23.25
CA ALA A 364 20.76 -3.85 -22.94
C ALA A 364 21.00 -2.96 -24.15
N THR A 365 19.96 -2.30 -24.66
CA THR A 365 20.15 -1.16 -25.55
C THR A 365 21.04 -0.16 -24.80
N LYS A 366 22.18 0.20 -25.40
CA LYS A 366 23.06 1.22 -24.85
C LYS A 366 22.35 2.57 -25.05
N GLY A 367 22.29 3.39 -24.01
CA GLY A 367 21.74 4.74 -24.07
C GLY A 367 20.33 4.94 -23.54
N PHE A 368 19.99 6.22 -23.41
CA PHE A 368 18.74 6.68 -22.85
C PHE A 368 17.61 6.47 -23.85
N THR A 369 16.56 5.78 -23.42
CA THR A 369 15.37 5.46 -24.23
C THR A 369 14.10 6.10 -23.68
N GLY A 370 14.23 7.02 -22.73
CA GLY A 370 13.10 7.72 -22.14
C GLY A 370 12.60 8.87 -23.03
N LYS A 371 11.43 9.41 -22.70
CA LYS A 371 10.93 10.64 -23.31
C LYS A 371 11.64 11.85 -22.69
N ILE A 372 12.02 12.81 -23.53
CA ILE A 372 12.45 14.16 -23.13
C ILE A 372 11.41 15.19 -23.58
N LEU A 373 11.44 16.38 -22.98
CA LEU A 373 10.58 17.49 -23.39
C LEU A 373 11.22 18.31 -24.51
N THR A 374 10.40 18.79 -25.45
CA THR A 374 10.85 19.79 -26.42
C THR A 374 11.08 21.13 -25.73
N LEU A 375 11.85 22.04 -26.36
CA LEU A 375 12.10 23.36 -25.80
C LEU A 375 10.80 24.16 -25.57
N ASP A 376 9.81 24.03 -26.46
CA ASP A 376 8.53 24.71 -26.31
C ASP A 376 7.71 24.17 -25.14
N GLN A 377 7.73 22.84 -24.93
CA GLN A 377 7.12 22.23 -23.75
C GLN A 377 7.80 22.70 -22.46
N GLN A 378 9.13 22.81 -22.46
CA GLN A 378 9.88 23.34 -21.32
C GLN A 378 9.52 24.79 -21.02
N ARG A 379 9.42 25.64 -22.06
CA ARG A 379 9.01 27.05 -21.94
C ARG A 379 7.59 27.20 -21.43
N GLU A 380 6.65 26.38 -21.90
CA GLU A 380 5.26 26.38 -21.43
C GLU A 380 5.16 26.03 -19.94
N LEU A 381 5.82 24.96 -19.52
CA LEU A 381 5.84 24.54 -18.12
C LEU A 381 6.55 25.56 -17.23
N PHE A 382 7.66 26.13 -17.69
CA PHE A 382 8.37 27.18 -16.97
C PHE A 382 7.48 28.41 -16.79
N ARG A 383 6.77 28.86 -17.83
CA ARG A 383 5.78 29.95 -17.74
C ARG A 383 4.70 29.61 -16.72
N ARG A 384 4.05 28.45 -16.83
CA ARG A 384 3.05 27.99 -15.85
C ARG A 384 3.55 28.10 -14.41
N TRP A 385 4.73 27.58 -14.11
CA TRP A 385 5.26 27.56 -12.75
C TRP A 385 5.69 28.94 -12.23
N THR A 386 6.06 29.85 -13.13
CA THR A 386 6.51 31.20 -12.73
C THR A 386 5.39 32.23 -12.68
N THR A 387 4.34 32.08 -13.48
CA THR A 387 3.29 33.10 -13.61
C THR A 387 1.93 32.66 -13.07
N ASP A 388 1.62 31.36 -12.96
CA ASP A 388 0.30 30.90 -12.53
C ASP A 388 0.17 30.87 -10.98
N PRO A 389 -0.65 31.75 -10.37
CA PRO A 389 -0.88 31.73 -8.94
C PRO A 389 -1.73 30.54 -8.48
N ALA A 390 -2.50 29.92 -9.38
CA ALA A 390 -3.34 28.76 -9.08
C ALA A 390 -2.55 27.45 -9.03
N ALA A 391 -1.35 27.39 -9.64
CA ALA A 391 -0.48 26.23 -9.56
C ALA A 391 -0.11 25.91 -8.10
N HIS A 392 -0.21 24.64 -7.70
CA HIS A 392 0.04 24.28 -6.30
C HIS A 392 1.53 24.48 -5.96
N PRO A 393 1.93 25.06 -4.81
CA PRO A 393 3.33 25.34 -4.48
C PRO A 393 4.26 24.12 -4.57
N HIS A 394 3.77 22.93 -4.20
CA HIS A 394 4.53 21.67 -4.39
C HIS A 394 4.74 21.27 -5.85
N GLU A 395 3.76 21.54 -6.74
CA GLU A 395 3.87 21.32 -8.19
C GLU A 395 4.98 22.18 -8.76
N VAL A 396 4.93 23.47 -8.44
CA VAL A 396 5.90 24.48 -8.87
C VAL A 396 7.31 24.13 -8.38
N LEU A 397 7.47 23.80 -7.09
CA LEU A 397 8.77 23.41 -6.52
C LEU A 397 9.34 22.16 -7.19
N LEU A 398 8.53 21.11 -7.32
CA LEU A 398 8.95 19.85 -7.94
C LEU A 398 9.31 20.05 -9.41
N GLY A 399 8.50 20.81 -10.14
CA GLY A 399 8.70 21.11 -11.54
C GLY A 399 10.01 21.85 -11.80
N ILE A 400 10.19 22.99 -11.13
CA ILE A 400 11.35 23.87 -11.34
C ILE A 400 12.65 23.21 -10.89
N LEU A 401 12.69 22.57 -9.72
CA LEU A 401 13.90 21.88 -9.27
C LEU A 401 14.25 20.67 -10.15
N ALA A 402 13.25 19.94 -10.65
CA ALA A 402 13.52 18.83 -11.56
C ALA A 402 13.95 19.28 -12.95
N LEU A 403 13.39 20.39 -13.47
CA LEU A 403 13.68 20.90 -14.82
C LEU A 403 15.02 21.64 -14.89
N LEU A 404 15.30 22.54 -13.94
CA LEU A 404 16.50 23.40 -14.01
C LEU A 404 17.71 22.79 -13.29
N HIS A 405 17.46 22.17 -12.13
CA HIS A 405 18.52 21.62 -11.27
C HIS A 405 18.68 20.11 -11.39
N GLY A 406 17.91 19.50 -12.30
CA GLY A 406 17.85 18.06 -12.51
C GLY A 406 17.56 17.29 -11.23
N ALA A 407 16.92 17.89 -10.22
CA ALA A 407 16.71 17.28 -8.93
C ALA A 407 15.72 16.10 -9.03
N SER A 408 16.03 15.01 -8.35
CA SER A 408 15.18 13.83 -8.29
C SER A 408 14.04 14.04 -7.30
N SER A 409 12.94 13.32 -7.51
CA SER A 409 11.84 13.26 -6.54
C SER A 409 12.31 12.88 -5.13
N ASN A 410 13.39 12.10 -5.02
CA ASN A 410 13.94 11.70 -3.73
C ASN A 410 14.72 12.83 -3.04
N GLU A 411 15.49 13.62 -3.79
CA GLU A 411 16.16 14.82 -3.26
C GLU A 411 15.12 15.84 -2.81
N ILE A 412 14.14 16.16 -3.66
CA ILE A 412 13.15 17.21 -3.39
C ILE A 412 12.25 16.86 -2.20
N ARG A 413 11.78 15.62 -2.09
CA ARG A 413 10.90 15.21 -0.97
C ARG A 413 11.60 15.17 0.38
N HIS A 414 12.94 15.02 0.38
CA HIS A 414 13.73 14.98 1.61
C HIS A 414 14.40 16.32 1.93
N LEU A 415 14.24 17.34 1.08
CA LEU A 415 14.77 18.68 1.32
C LEU A 415 14.19 19.24 2.62
N ARG A 416 15.06 19.60 3.56
CA ARG A 416 14.71 20.17 4.86
C ARG A 416 14.96 21.67 4.89
N ILE A 417 14.36 22.34 5.86
CA ILE A 417 14.62 23.76 6.12
C ILE A 417 16.10 23.99 6.49
N ALA A 418 16.70 23.07 7.24
CA ALA A 418 18.10 23.13 7.63
C ALA A 418 19.08 22.92 6.45
N ASP A 419 18.58 22.49 5.28
CA ASP A 419 19.40 22.31 4.07
C ASP A 419 19.48 23.60 3.24
N LEU A 420 18.82 24.68 3.67
CA LEU A 420 18.72 25.94 2.95
C LEU A 420 19.68 26.97 3.54
N ASP A 421 20.42 27.66 2.68
CA ASP A 421 21.19 28.85 3.04
C ASP A 421 20.57 30.08 2.37
N PRO A 422 19.84 30.92 3.12
CA PRO A 422 19.22 32.12 2.57
C PRO A 422 20.20 33.23 2.19
N LEU A 423 21.39 33.26 2.79
CA LEU A 423 22.38 34.31 2.53
C LEU A 423 23.01 34.05 1.15
N ASP A 424 23.47 32.83 0.93
CA ASP A 424 24.11 32.43 -0.31
C ASP A 424 23.13 31.95 -1.38
N ARG A 425 21.83 31.87 -1.04
CA ARG A 425 20.75 31.29 -1.88
C ARG A 425 21.13 29.90 -2.40
N THR A 426 21.68 29.06 -1.52
CA THR A 426 22.05 27.68 -1.87
C THR A 426 21.17 26.68 -1.14
N ILE A 427 21.06 25.48 -1.72
CA ILE A 427 20.37 24.34 -1.09
C ILE A 427 21.21 23.07 -1.15
N ARG A 428 21.16 22.25 -0.10
CA ARG A 428 21.81 20.93 -0.10
C ARG A 428 20.84 19.87 -0.63
N LEU A 429 21.07 19.41 -1.86
CA LEU A 429 20.25 18.37 -2.50
C LEU A 429 20.85 16.98 -2.29
N GLY A 430 20.23 16.20 -1.40
CA GLY A 430 20.54 14.78 -1.22
C GLY A 430 21.99 14.53 -0.81
N GLN A 431 22.76 13.87 -1.67
CA GLN A 431 24.16 13.51 -1.44
C GLN A 431 25.09 14.17 -2.47
N ARG A 432 24.66 15.27 -3.08
CA ARG A 432 25.54 16.07 -3.95
C ARG A 432 26.72 16.59 -3.12
N PRO A 433 27.93 16.65 -3.70
CA PRO A 433 29.13 17.01 -2.95
C PRO A 433 29.13 18.47 -2.49
N HIS A 434 28.48 19.36 -3.24
CA HIS A 434 28.44 20.80 -2.95
C HIS A 434 27.00 21.31 -2.85
N PRO A 435 26.75 22.38 -2.07
CA PRO A 435 25.49 23.12 -2.12
C PRO A 435 25.19 23.59 -3.55
N VAL A 436 23.91 23.53 -3.94
CA VAL A 436 23.46 23.91 -5.28
C VAL A 436 22.99 25.37 -5.23
N PRO A 437 23.61 26.29 -5.99
CA PRO A 437 23.16 27.67 -6.07
C PRO A 437 21.83 27.77 -6.80
N MET A 438 20.90 28.55 -6.26
CA MET A 438 19.58 28.78 -6.85
C MET A 438 19.57 30.10 -7.61
N ASP A 439 19.13 30.07 -8.86
CA ASP A 439 18.77 31.28 -9.59
C ASP A 439 17.58 31.99 -8.91
N PRO A 440 17.35 33.30 -9.18
CA PRO A 440 16.29 34.05 -8.53
C PRO A 440 14.90 33.41 -8.65
N VAL A 441 14.59 32.80 -9.81
CA VAL A 441 13.29 32.17 -10.04
C VAL A 441 13.14 30.91 -9.19
N SER A 442 14.15 30.04 -9.18
CA SER A 442 14.16 28.85 -8.33
C SER A 442 14.04 29.19 -6.85
N TRP A 443 14.72 30.27 -6.41
CA TRP A 443 14.63 30.74 -5.03
C TRP A 443 13.24 31.27 -4.68
N THR A 444 12.62 32.07 -5.55
CA THR A 444 11.23 32.56 -5.35
C THR A 444 10.24 31.41 -5.24
N VAL A 445 10.39 30.37 -6.06
CA VAL A 445 9.56 29.16 -6.02
C VAL A 445 9.72 28.41 -4.70
N LEU A 446 10.96 28.27 -4.22
CA LEU A 446 11.24 27.71 -2.90
C LEU A 446 10.56 28.53 -1.78
N GLN A 447 10.66 29.85 -1.82
CA GLN A 447 10.00 30.74 -0.87
C GLN A 447 8.47 30.57 -0.90
N ARG A 448 7.85 30.49 -2.09
CA ARG A 448 6.41 30.20 -2.24
C ARG A 448 6.01 28.90 -1.53
N CYS A 449 6.83 27.86 -1.63
CA CYS A 449 6.61 26.60 -0.93
C CYS A 449 6.77 26.74 0.60
N LEU A 450 7.75 27.53 1.07
CA LEU A 450 7.95 27.81 2.50
C LEU A 450 6.77 28.60 3.10
N THR A 451 6.25 29.60 2.39
CA THR A 451 5.03 30.34 2.81
C THR A 451 3.83 29.40 2.92
N HIS A 452 3.64 28.51 1.93
CA HIS A 452 2.60 27.49 1.99
C HIS A 452 2.76 26.56 3.21
N ARG A 453 4.00 26.17 3.52
CA ARG A 453 4.32 25.37 4.70
C ARG A 453 4.03 26.11 6.00
N GLN A 454 4.34 27.41 6.12
CA GLN A 454 4.10 28.21 7.32
C GLN A 454 2.61 28.22 7.72
N ILE A 455 1.72 28.32 6.72
CA ILE A 455 0.26 28.24 6.94
C ILE A 455 -0.14 26.92 7.60
N GLN A 456 0.60 25.83 7.33
CA GLN A 456 0.32 24.53 7.93
C GLN A 456 0.67 24.46 9.42
N ARG A 457 1.43 25.39 10.02
CA ARG A 457 1.84 25.36 11.45
C ARG A 457 2.33 23.97 11.86
N THR A 458 3.50 23.59 11.37
CA THR A 458 4.04 22.22 11.44
C THR A 458 5.49 22.20 11.90
N ASP A 459 5.80 21.20 12.73
CA ASP A 459 7.17 20.89 13.16
C ASP A 459 7.88 19.93 12.19
N ASN A 460 7.23 19.53 11.10
CA ASN A 460 7.83 18.66 10.10
C ASN A 460 9.02 19.39 9.43
N PRO A 461 10.26 18.87 9.50
CA PRO A 461 11.45 19.63 9.05
C PRO A 461 11.54 19.78 7.53
N HIS A 462 10.72 19.07 6.76
CA HIS A 462 10.77 19.06 5.30
C HIS A 462 10.12 20.31 4.71
N VAL A 463 10.61 20.75 3.56
CA VAL A 463 10.05 21.87 2.79
C VAL A 463 8.65 21.52 2.27
N MET A 464 8.50 20.30 1.73
CA MET A 464 7.23 19.80 1.19
C MET A 464 6.43 19.07 2.27
N VAL A 465 5.35 19.69 2.76
CA VAL A 465 4.50 19.14 3.83
C VAL A 465 3.06 19.00 3.36
N THR A 466 2.54 17.78 3.42
CA THR A 466 1.15 17.45 3.08
C THR A 466 0.27 17.38 4.32
N LYS A 467 -1.06 17.43 4.16
CA LYS A 467 -2.01 17.19 5.25
C LYS A 467 -1.74 15.89 6.03
N GLY A 468 -1.23 14.85 5.36
CA GLY A 468 -0.91 13.56 5.96
C GLY A 468 0.46 13.50 6.66
N THR A 469 1.36 14.43 6.36
CA THR A 469 2.72 14.47 6.94
C THR A 469 2.92 15.62 7.93
N LYS A 470 2.00 16.61 7.94
CA LYS A 470 1.98 17.76 8.85
C LYS A 470 2.20 17.40 10.32
N ALA A 471 1.54 16.33 10.79
CA ALA A 471 1.54 15.94 12.21
C ALA A 471 2.79 15.14 12.64
N GLY A 472 3.65 14.78 11.70
CA GLY A 472 4.83 13.97 11.99
C GLY A 472 6.08 14.54 11.33
N LYS A 473 7.18 13.77 11.35
CA LYS A 473 8.47 14.18 10.80
C LYS A 473 8.85 13.46 9.51
N THR A 474 7.93 12.72 8.91
CA THR A 474 8.21 11.97 7.69
C THR A 474 8.09 12.86 6.45
N PRO A 475 8.95 12.65 5.44
CA PRO A 475 8.84 13.35 4.16
C PRO A 475 7.56 12.97 3.41
N ALA A 476 7.07 13.87 2.55
CA ALA A 476 5.95 13.61 1.64
C ALA A 476 6.12 12.26 0.91
N SER A 477 5.08 11.43 0.84
CA SER A 477 5.23 10.04 0.35
C SER A 477 5.70 9.99 -1.11
N ILE A 478 6.36 8.90 -1.50
CA ILE A 478 6.76 8.68 -2.91
C ILE A 478 5.55 8.75 -3.84
N ALA A 479 4.43 8.13 -3.43
CA ALA A 479 3.19 8.14 -4.19
C ALA A 479 2.68 9.57 -4.40
N TYR A 480 2.68 10.41 -3.36
CA TYR A 480 2.28 11.81 -3.49
C TYR A 480 3.14 12.52 -4.54
N VAL A 481 4.46 12.46 -4.42
CA VAL A 481 5.39 13.16 -5.31
C VAL A 481 5.29 12.67 -6.77
N SER A 482 4.96 11.39 -6.99
CA SER A 482 4.70 10.86 -8.33
C SER A 482 3.48 11.47 -9.00
N HIS A 483 2.49 11.95 -8.22
CA HIS A 483 1.22 12.49 -8.69
C HIS A 483 1.14 14.03 -8.64
N VAL A 484 2.14 14.69 -8.05
CA VAL A 484 2.16 16.16 -7.92
C VAL A 484 2.11 16.87 -9.28
N LEU A 485 2.63 16.24 -10.34
CA LEU A 485 2.68 16.81 -11.70
C LEU A 485 1.59 16.26 -12.64
N ASP A 486 0.59 15.52 -12.11
CA ASP A 486 -0.46 14.90 -12.95
C ASP A 486 -1.24 15.95 -13.77
N ALA A 487 -1.49 17.12 -13.19
CA ALA A 487 -2.14 18.24 -13.90
C ALA A 487 -1.35 18.75 -15.11
N CYS A 488 -0.02 18.55 -15.12
CA CYS A 488 0.85 18.89 -16.24
C CYS A 488 1.03 17.74 -17.25
N GLY A 489 0.48 16.54 -16.97
CA GLY A 489 0.63 15.36 -17.83
C GLY A 489 2.06 14.84 -17.97
N ILE A 490 2.97 15.24 -17.07
CA ILE A 490 4.40 14.90 -17.13
C ILE A 490 4.89 14.24 -15.84
N SER A 491 5.85 13.33 -15.97
CA SER A 491 6.47 12.69 -14.80
C SER A 491 7.69 13.48 -14.31
N PRO A 492 7.99 13.49 -13.00
CA PRO A 492 9.23 14.10 -12.48
C PRO A 492 10.49 13.51 -13.11
N ARG A 493 10.44 12.22 -13.48
CA ARG A 493 11.53 11.53 -14.18
C ARG A 493 11.79 12.13 -15.56
N THR A 494 10.75 12.52 -16.29
CA THR A 494 10.85 13.15 -17.61
C THR A 494 11.61 14.47 -17.51
N LEU A 495 11.27 15.32 -16.53
CA LEU A 495 11.96 16.60 -16.29
C LEU A 495 13.44 16.39 -15.97
N ARG A 496 13.74 15.56 -14.96
CA ARG A 496 15.13 15.27 -14.60
C ARG A 496 15.92 14.70 -15.78
N SER A 497 15.32 13.78 -16.54
CA SER A 497 16.02 13.19 -17.70
C SER A 497 16.26 14.22 -18.79
N THR A 498 15.31 15.12 -19.04
CA THR A 498 15.47 16.23 -20.00
C THR A 498 16.67 17.08 -19.62
N ARG A 499 16.80 17.47 -18.34
CA ARG A 499 17.95 18.26 -17.87
C ARG A 499 19.27 17.51 -17.92
N LEU A 500 19.28 16.22 -17.56
CA LEU A 500 20.50 15.42 -17.62
C LEU A 500 20.96 15.19 -19.06
N VAL A 501 20.05 14.93 -20.00
CA VAL A 501 20.38 14.83 -21.42
C VAL A 501 20.97 16.14 -21.92
N ASP A 502 20.33 17.27 -21.64
CA ASP A 502 20.82 18.60 -22.02
C ASP A 502 22.24 18.88 -21.49
N LEU A 503 22.47 18.68 -20.18
CA LEU A 503 23.77 18.92 -19.55
C LEU A 503 24.86 17.98 -20.06
N VAL A 504 24.56 16.69 -20.26
CA VAL A 504 25.55 15.71 -20.72
C VAL A 504 25.95 15.93 -22.17
N ASN A 505 25.09 16.53 -22.99
CA ASN A 505 25.42 16.87 -24.38
C ASN A 505 26.05 18.27 -24.52
N THR A 506 26.10 19.08 -23.46
CA THR A 506 26.68 20.44 -23.48
C THR A 506 27.89 20.61 -22.55
N MET A 507 28.10 19.69 -21.62
CA MET A 507 29.19 19.70 -20.64
C MET A 507 29.87 18.33 -20.55
N ASP A 508 31.05 18.29 -19.95
CA ASP A 508 31.76 17.02 -19.68
C ASP A 508 30.90 16.09 -18.79
N PRO A 509 30.64 14.84 -19.21
CA PRO A 509 29.82 13.90 -18.43
C PRO A 509 30.36 13.58 -17.03
N LYS A 510 31.69 13.61 -16.82
CA LYS A 510 32.32 13.44 -15.50
C LYS A 510 32.05 14.65 -14.61
N LEU A 511 32.03 15.86 -15.17
CA LEU A 511 31.65 17.07 -14.43
C LEU A 511 30.18 16.99 -14.00
N VAL A 512 29.29 16.57 -14.91
CA VAL A 512 27.88 16.34 -14.58
C VAL A 512 27.75 15.25 -13.49
N ALA A 513 28.49 14.14 -13.60
CA ALA A 513 28.49 13.09 -12.59
C ALA A 513 28.92 13.61 -11.21
N ALA A 514 30.02 14.37 -11.15
CA ALA A 514 30.51 14.98 -9.92
C ALA A 514 29.48 15.95 -9.32
N ALA A 515 28.96 16.89 -10.12
CA ALA A 515 27.99 17.89 -9.65
C ALA A 515 26.69 17.27 -9.11
N PHE A 516 26.24 16.16 -9.69
CA PHE A 516 25.01 15.47 -9.28
C PHE A 516 25.23 14.36 -8.24
N GLY A 517 26.48 14.08 -7.82
CA GLY A 517 26.80 12.95 -6.95
C GLY A 517 26.42 11.59 -7.57
N MET A 518 26.53 11.49 -8.90
CA MET A 518 26.24 10.27 -9.67
C MET A 518 27.54 9.53 -9.99
N SER A 519 27.46 8.22 -10.25
CA SER A 519 28.59 7.51 -10.84
C SER A 519 28.75 7.94 -12.31
N PRO A 520 29.99 7.98 -12.84
CA PRO A 520 30.22 8.29 -14.26
C PRO A 520 29.37 7.42 -15.19
N GLU A 521 29.32 6.11 -14.96
CA GLU A 521 28.54 5.16 -15.77
C GLU A 521 27.05 5.47 -15.73
N GLY A 522 26.54 5.97 -14.59
CA GLY A 522 25.15 6.35 -14.43
C GLY A 522 24.75 7.60 -15.22
N VAL A 523 25.72 8.44 -15.59
CA VAL A 523 25.52 9.64 -16.42
C VAL A 523 25.73 9.33 -17.89
N MET A 524 26.68 8.45 -18.23
CA MET A 524 26.98 8.06 -19.61
C MET A 524 25.75 7.54 -20.37
N ILE A 525 24.75 7.00 -19.68
CA ILE A 525 23.50 6.57 -20.32
C ILE A 525 22.76 7.71 -21.04
N TYR A 526 22.98 8.97 -20.66
CA TYR A 526 22.30 10.14 -21.23
C TYR A 526 23.04 10.76 -22.42
N LEU A 527 24.22 10.24 -22.78
CA LEU A 527 24.89 10.63 -24.01
C LEU A 527 24.05 10.20 -25.20
N ALA A 528 23.77 11.14 -26.10
CA ALA A 528 23.04 10.87 -27.34
C ALA A 528 23.85 9.98 -28.29
N ASP A 529 25.18 10.00 -28.19
CA ASP A 529 26.12 9.35 -29.11
C ASP A 529 26.73 8.04 -28.58
N HIS A 530 25.92 7.12 -28.07
CA HIS A 530 26.38 5.73 -28.14
C HIS A 530 26.45 5.32 -29.61
N ILE A 531 27.61 5.55 -30.23
CA ILE A 531 27.96 5.13 -31.58
C ILE A 531 27.60 3.65 -31.70
N ASP A 532 26.67 3.37 -32.62
CA ASP A 532 26.29 2.01 -32.98
C ASP A 532 27.54 1.30 -33.53
N PRO A 533 27.89 0.08 -33.06
CA PRO A 533 28.98 -0.71 -33.65
C PRO A 533 28.81 -0.94 -35.15
N THR A 534 27.58 -0.87 -35.68
CA THR A 534 27.32 -0.95 -37.12
C THR A 534 27.75 0.30 -37.90
N ARG A 535 27.97 1.43 -37.21
CA ARG A 535 28.57 2.64 -37.80
C ARG A 535 30.10 2.59 -37.86
N GLU A 536 30.77 1.83 -36.99
CA GLU A 536 32.21 1.55 -37.12
C GLU A 536 32.52 0.69 -38.36
N ALA A 537 31.61 -0.20 -38.75
CA ALA A 537 31.73 -1.00 -39.99
C ALA A 537 31.42 -0.20 -41.28
N ALA A 538 30.89 1.01 -41.16
CA ALA A 538 30.54 1.88 -42.28
C ALA A 538 31.48 3.09 -42.43
N LEU A 539 32.52 3.19 -41.59
CA LEU A 539 33.63 4.12 -41.85
C LEU A 539 34.43 3.55 -43.03
N PRO A 540 34.63 4.31 -44.11
CA PRO A 540 35.54 3.90 -45.17
C PRO A 540 36.91 3.66 -44.55
N ALA A 541 37.47 2.47 -44.76
CA ALA A 541 38.91 2.31 -44.63
C ALA A 541 39.55 3.28 -45.64
N ASP A 542 40.47 4.11 -45.15
CA ASP A 542 41.35 4.98 -45.93
C ASP A 542 40.67 6.19 -46.62
N ARG A 543 41.19 7.42 -46.57
CA ARG A 543 42.58 7.93 -46.76
C ARG A 543 42.60 9.45 -46.44
N PRO A 544 43.76 10.13 -46.46
CA PRO A 544 45.13 9.73 -46.12
C PRO A 544 45.62 10.36 -44.81
#